data_AF-A0A662XSS4-F1
#
_entry.id   AF-A0A662XSS4-F1
#
_cell.length_a   1.000
_cell.length_b   1.000
_cell.length_c   1.000
_cell.angle_alpha   90.00
_cell.angle_beta   90.00
_cell.angle_gamma   90.00
#
_symmetry.space_group_name_H-M   'P 1'
#
loop_
_entity.id
_entity.type
_entity.pdbx_description
1 polymer ?
#
loop_
_entity_poly.entity_id
_entity_poly.type
_entity_poly.pdbx_seq_one_letter_code
_entity_poly.pdbx_strand_id
1 'polypeptide(L)'
;MAPSGYGAVDFDAADECDAFGRIGNPRSRSLWGTLVLGAVGLAAVGYAATVHSSLAAQQELIARMQQQLYEMQNDCSLTEALHSAVVVDNAAVSDSKTTSHKDGKFPTKFAVDYVTPLKTQDERGTCWDFATIGVLENSYRQQGIANGWLEEDEYMAISEQAYGEEVIRLCAGPPGSPQKVACFIPDNSTEGGEVVELLYLMNGLKDNIYPHSLCPYIPDPGSDASCPGLTLEKRTTNPLSLSIKKMDSYYDAVSVKRALLKDRRAMAISTSMPYITHYYPCIGDLAGEERCNPASTSCT
;
A
#
# COMPACT_ATOMS: atom_id res chain seq x y z
N MET A 1 5.28 -2.31 -36.51
CA MET A 1 4.55 -1.07 -36.15
C MET A 1 3.57 -1.45 -35.05
N ALA A 2 3.97 -1.25 -33.80
CA ALA A 2 3.18 -1.54 -32.61
C ALA A 2 2.53 -0.22 -32.11
N PRO A 3 1.27 -0.23 -31.64
CA PRO A 3 0.65 0.97 -31.14
C PRO A 3 1.15 1.28 -29.72
N SER A 4 1.52 2.54 -29.51
CA SER A 4 1.87 3.15 -28.23
C SER A 4 0.69 3.07 -27.25
N GLY A 5 0.90 2.42 -26.09
CA GLY A 5 -0.04 2.40 -24.98
C GLY A 5 0.23 3.58 -24.05
N TYR A 6 -0.76 4.47 -23.92
CA TYR A 6 -0.71 5.60 -22.98
C TYR A 6 -0.97 5.13 -21.54
N GLY A 7 -0.05 5.48 -20.63
CA GLY A 7 -0.36 5.86 -19.26
C GLY A 7 -0.44 4.78 -18.17
N ALA A 8 -0.05 3.53 -18.44
CA ALA A 8 0.16 2.54 -17.38
C ALA A 8 1.67 2.36 -17.16
N VAL A 9 2.14 2.56 -15.93
CA VAL A 9 3.49 2.14 -15.54
C VAL A 9 3.39 0.67 -15.14
N ASP A 10 3.60 -0.23 -16.11
CA ASP A 10 3.71 -1.66 -15.84
C ASP A 10 5.01 -1.94 -15.06
N PHE A 11 4.89 -2.33 -13.79
CA PHE A 11 5.99 -2.98 -13.07
C PHE A 11 5.86 -4.50 -13.25
N ASP A 12 6.75 -5.08 -14.05
CA ASP A 12 6.76 -6.52 -14.34
C ASP A 12 7.63 -7.24 -13.28
N ALA A 13 6.99 -7.83 -12.27
CA ALA A 13 7.66 -8.57 -11.20
C ALA A 13 8.13 -9.98 -11.63
N ALA A 14 8.10 -10.29 -12.94
CA ALA A 14 8.32 -11.63 -13.47
C ALA A 14 9.80 -11.99 -13.73
N ASP A 15 10.76 -11.07 -13.55
CA ASP A 15 12.18 -11.29 -13.92
C ASP A 15 13.15 -11.35 -12.73
N GLU A 16 12.76 -11.99 -11.62
CA GLU A 16 13.68 -12.37 -10.53
C GLU A 16 13.49 -13.81 -10.02
N CYS A 17 13.34 -14.76 -10.94
CA CYS A 17 13.59 -16.17 -10.64
C CYS A 17 15.10 -16.47 -10.82
N ASP A 18 15.96 -16.12 -9.86
CA ASP A 18 17.25 -16.81 -9.55
C ASP A 18 18.23 -15.96 -8.70
N ALA A 19 17.82 -15.49 -7.51
CA ALA A 19 18.75 -14.81 -6.60
C ALA A 19 19.06 -15.57 -5.29
N PHE A 20 18.31 -16.61 -4.91
CA PHE A 20 18.63 -17.41 -3.73
C PHE A 20 18.32 -18.90 -3.95
N GLY A 21 19.38 -19.69 -4.19
CA GLY A 21 19.30 -21.12 -4.49
C GLY A 21 18.65 -21.97 -3.39
N ARG A 22 17.96 -23.02 -3.84
CA ARG A 22 17.38 -24.10 -3.02
C ARG A 22 18.45 -24.75 -2.13
N ILE A 23 18.21 -24.83 -0.82
CA ILE A 23 18.93 -25.77 0.05
C ILE A 23 18.23 -27.13 -0.06
N GLY A 24 18.73 -27.95 -0.99
CA GLY A 24 18.41 -29.37 -1.09
C GLY A 24 19.28 -30.20 -0.14
N ASN A 25 18.64 -31.08 0.62
CA ASN A 25 19.25 -32.04 1.53
C ASN A 25 20.16 -33.05 0.77
N PRO A 26 21.43 -33.31 1.17
CA PRO A 26 22.25 -34.31 0.48
C PRO A 26 22.22 -35.66 1.20
N ARG A 27 21.85 -36.71 0.46
CA ARG A 27 22.19 -38.10 0.79
C ARG A 27 23.67 -38.37 0.46
N SER A 28 24.39 -38.84 1.48
CA SER A 28 25.48 -39.85 1.47
C SER A 28 26.40 -39.96 0.23
N ARG A 29 27.70 -39.64 0.42
CA ARG A 29 28.82 -40.61 0.35
C ARG A 29 30.17 -39.97 0.75
N SER A 30 31.00 -40.80 1.36
CA SER A 30 32.30 -40.56 2.01
C SER A 30 33.48 -40.22 1.08
N LEU A 31 34.48 -39.45 1.57
CA LEU A 31 35.84 -39.91 1.95
C LEU A 31 36.79 -38.69 2.20
N TRP A 32 37.38 -38.64 3.40
CA TRP A 32 38.74 -38.17 3.78
C TRP A 32 39.23 -36.74 3.43
N GLY A 33 39.74 -36.05 4.47
CA GLY A 33 40.91 -35.15 4.35
C GLY A 33 40.74 -33.73 4.90
N THR A 34 41.11 -33.55 6.17
CA THR A 34 41.69 -32.35 6.83
C THR A 34 41.80 -31.02 6.06
N LEU A 35 41.20 -29.94 6.59
CA LEU A 35 41.89 -28.70 7.01
C LEU A 35 40.90 -27.69 7.63
N VAL A 36 41.21 -27.26 8.85
CA VAL A 36 40.61 -26.10 9.52
C VAL A 36 41.39 -24.86 9.11
N LEU A 37 40.70 -23.78 8.72
CA LEU A 37 40.93 -22.37 9.11
C LEU A 37 40.29 -21.41 8.09
N GLY A 38 39.39 -20.52 8.57
CA GLY A 38 39.07 -19.25 7.92
C GLY A 38 37.78 -19.17 7.10
N ALA A 39 36.60 -19.13 7.74
CA ALA A 39 35.33 -18.83 7.03
C ALA A 39 34.30 -18.08 7.88
N VAL A 40 34.72 -17.11 8.70
CA VAL A 40 33.78 -16.18 9.38
C VAL A 40 33.76 -14.79 8.74
N GLY A 41 34.71 -14.47 7.85
CA GLY A 41 34.78 -13.16 7.18
C GLY A 41 34.02 -13.02 5.86
N LEU A 42 33.83 -14.10 5.09
CA LEU A 42 33.32 -14.00 3.71
C LEU A 42 31.78 -14.13 3.60
N ALA A 43 31.12 -14.81 4.54
CA ALA A 43 29.66 -14.92 4.53
C ALA A 43 28.96 -13.60 4.91
N ALA A 44 29.52 -12.84 5.87
CA ALA A 44 28.98 -11.55 6.27
C ALA A 44 29.17 -10.46 5.18
N VAL A 45 30.30 -10.48 4.48
CA VAL A 45 30.57 -9.56 3.36
C VAL A 45 29.72 -9.92 2.14
N GLY A 46 29.47 -11.22 1.87
CA GLY A 46 28.57 -11.66 0.80
C GLY A 46 27.11 -11.29 1.06
N TYR A 47 26.64 -11.40 2.30
CA TYR A 47 25.29 -10.96 2.68
C TYR A 47 25.15 -9.44 2.63
N ALA A 48 26.13 -8.69 3.14
CA ALA A 48 26.15 -7.24 3.04
C ALA A 48 26.19 -6.78 1.57
N ALA A 49 27.00 -7.39 0.72
CA ALA A 49 27.13 -6.99 -0.69
C ALA A 49 25.87 -7.29 -1.51
N THR A 50 25.20 -8.42 -1.28
CA THR A 50 23.96 -8.80 -2.00
C THR A 50 22.75 -7.99 -1.55
N VAL A 51 22.65 -7.68 -0.25
CA VAL A 51 21.65 -6.72 0.26
C VAL A 51 21.95 -5.32 -0.26
N HIS A 52 23.22 -4.89 -0.33
CA HIS A 52 23.56 -3.55 -0.80
C HIS A 52 23.37 -3.39 -2.32
N SER A 53 23.61 -4.42 -3.13
CA SER A 53 23.38 -4.38 -4.58
C SER A 53 21.89 -4.41 -4.95
N SER A 54 21.07 -5.20 -4.24
CA SER A 54 19.62 -5.20 -4.44
C SER A 54 18.98 -3.89 -3.97
N LEU A 55 19.47 -3.33 -2.86
CA LEU A 55 19.02 -2.03 -2.35
C LEU A 55 19.43 -0.87 -3.25
N ALA A 56 20.62 -0.92 -3.87
CA ALA A 56 21.08 0.09 -4.83
C ALA A 56 20.28 0.06 -6.16
N ALA A 57 19.90 -1.13 -6.65
CA ALA A 57 19.01 -1.25 -7.80
C ALA A 57 17.60 -0.70 -7.49
N GLN A 58 17.12 -0.90 -6.26
CA GLN A 58 15.86 -0.31 -5.81
C GLN A 58 15.94 1.21 -5.61
N GLN A 59 17.10 1.76 -5.21
CA GLN A 59 17.28 3.22 -5.08
C GLN A 59 17.08 3.97 -6.40
N GLU A 60 17.50 3.40 -7.53
CA GLU A 60 17.29 4.02 -8.84
C GLU A 60 15.80 4.05 -9.22
N LEU A 61 15.05 3.01 -8.87
CA LEU A 61 13.59 2.96 -9.06
C LEU A 61 12.86 3.92 -8.12
N ILE A 62 13.24 3.96 -6.84
CA ILE A 62 12.65 4.86 -5.83
C ILE A 62 12.89 6.32 -6.23
N ALA A 63 14.11 6.68 -6.63
CA ALA A 63 14.44 8.03 -7.07
C ALA A 63 13.64 8.44 -8.32
N ARG A 64 13.48 7.52 -9.29
CA ARG A 64 12.67 7.76 -10.49
C ARG A 64 11.19 7.94 -10.15
N MET A 65 10.64 7.13 -9.25
CA MET A 65 9.25 7.26 -8.80
C MET A 65 9.01 8.55 -8.01
N GLN A 66 9.88 8.90 -7.06
CA GLN A 66 9.78 10.14 -6.28
C GLN A 66 9.88 11.37 -7.18
N GLN A 67 10.78 11.34 -8.16
CA GLN A 67 10.91 12.42 -9.13
C GLN A 67 9.67 12.53 -10.03
N GLN A 68 9.09 11.41 -10.48
CA GLN A 68 7.83 11.41 -11.23
C GLN A 68 6.65 11.91 -10.40
N LEU A 69 6.54 11.54 -9.13
CA LEU A 69 5.48 12.06 -8.24
C LEU A 69 5.60 13.58 -8.06
N TYR A 70 6.83 14.10 -7.89
CA TYR A 70 7.08 15.54 -7.77
C TYR A 70 6.78 16.32 -9.07
N GLU A 71 7.14 15.75 -10.22
CA GLU A 71 6.81 16.34 -11.53
C GLU A 71 5.30 16.30 -11.81
N MET A 72 4.61 15.19 -11.49
CA MET A 72 3.16 15.05 -11.66
C MET A 72 2.34 15.91 -10.69
N GLN A 73 2.81 16.16 -9.47
CA GLN A 73 2.11 17.05 -8.54
C GLN A 73 2.13 18.50 -9.03
N ASN A 74 3.22 18.92 -9.70
CA ASN A 74 3.29 20.22 -10.38
C ASN A 74 2.41 20.26 -11.64
N ASP A 75 2.29 19.16 -12.38
CA ASP A 75 1.46 19.07 -13.59
C ASP A 75 -0.06 18.94 -13.27
N CYS A 76 -0.42 18.38 -12.11
CA CYS A 76 -1.80 18.32 -11.63
C CYS A 76 -2.37 19.73 -11.38
N SER A 77 -1.54 20.68 -10.92
CA SER A 77 -1.90 22.10 -10.83
C SER A 77 -2.22 22.72 -12.20
N LEU A 78 -1.53 22.29 -13.24
CA LEU A 78 -1.75 22.74 -14.61
C LEU A 78 -3.00 22.09 -15.22
N THR A 79 -3.29 20.85 -14.83
CA THR A 79 -4.43 20.06 -15.33
C THR A 79 -5.76 20.54 -14.73
N GLU A 80 -5.77 21.02 -13.48
CA GLU A 80 -6.92 21.72 -12.89
C GLU A 80 -7.18 23.07 -13.58
N ALA A 81 -6.12 23.82 -13.92
CA ALA A 81 -6.25 25.04 -14.71
C ALA A 81 -6.76 24.77 -16.13
N LEU A 82 -6.33 23.67 -16.75
CA LEU A 82 -6.78 23.26 -18.09
C LEU A 82 -8.23 22.75 -18.08
N HIS A 83 -8.66 22.02 -17.04
CA HIS A 83 -10.06 21.62 -16.89
C HIS A 83 -10.99 22.81 -16.73
N SER A 84 -10.58 23.86 -16.00
CA SER A 84 -11.35 25.09 -15.86
C SER A 84 -11.45 25.86 -17.19
N ALA A 85 -10.41 25.84 -18.02
CA ALA A 85 -10.41 26.46 -19.35
C ALA A 85 -11.23 25.68 -20.39
N VAL A 86 -11.16 24.34 -20.39
CA VAL A 86 -11.89 23.46 -21.34
C VAL A 86 -13.40 23.45 -21.09
N VAL A 87 -13.86 23.71 -19.87
CA VAL A 87 -15.29 23.86 -19.56
C VAL A 87 -15.87 25.17 -20.13
N VAL A 88 -15.03 26.20 -20.34
CA VAL A 88 -15.46 27.48 -20.93
C VAL A 88 -15.47 27.41 -22.47
N ASP A 89 -14.52 26.70 -23.09
CA ASP A 89 -14.44 26.60 -24.56
C ASP A 89 -15.43 25.59 -25.18
N ASN A 90 -15.86 24.55 -24.45
CA ASN A 90 -16.82 23.57 -24.97
C ASN A 90 -18.26 24.10 -25.18
N ALA A 91 -18.55 25.34 -24.75
CA ALA A 91 -19.80 26.03 -25.10
C ALA A 91 -19.74 26.73 -26.47
N ALA A 92 -18.54 26.87 -27.05
CA ALA A 92 -18.31 27.61 -28.28
C ALA A 92 -17.23 26.93 -29.11
N VAL A 93 -17.57 25.86 -29.83
CA VAL A 93 -17.07 25.46 -31.17
C VAL A 93 -17.52 24.02 -31.41
N SER A 94 -18.62 23.88 -32.14
CA SER A 94 -19.04 22.61 -32.73
C SER A 94 -19.03 22.78 -34.24
N ASP A 95 -17.86 22.66 -34.86
CA ASP A 95 -17.77 22.21 -36.25
C ASP A 95 -16.33 21.81 -36.61
N SER A 96 -16.01 20.52 -36.58
CA SER A 96 -15.02 19.91 -37.49
C SER A 96 -14.98 18.39 -37.30
N LYS A 97 -15.21 17.69 -38.41
CA LYS A 97 -15.04 16.24 -38.56
C LYS A 97 -13.58 15.85 -38.35
N THR A 98 -13.29 15.15 -37.27
CA THR A 98 -12.22 14.15 -37.20
C THR A 98 -12.69 12.94 -36.40
N THR A 99 -12.31 11.78 -36.91
CA THR A 99 -12.64 10.42 -36.48
C THR A 99 -12.77 10.25 -34.97
N SER A 100 -14.01 10.11 -34.50
CA SER A 100 -14.34 9.63 -33.16
C SER A 100 -13.75 8.22 -33.01
N HIS A 101 -12.66 8.11 -32.25
CA HIS A 101 -12.35 6.86 -31.57
C HIS A 101 -13.61 6.49 -30.78
N LYS A 102 -14.10 5.26 -31.00
CA LYS A 102 -15.13 4.68 -30.12
C LYS A 102 -14.47 4.49 -28.76
N ASP A 103 -14.49 5.52 -27.92
CA ASP A 103 -14.33 5.35 -26.49
C ASP A 103 -15.43 4.38 -26.06
N GLY A 104 -15.03 3.14 -25.78
CA GLY A 104 -15.93 2.08 -25.38
C GLY A 104 -16.75 2.56 -24.20
N LYS A 105 -18.05 2.69 -24.40
CA LYS A 105 -18.97 3.21 -23.39
C LYS A 105 -18.87 2.31 -22.15
N PHE A 106 -18.36 2.85 -21.04
CA PHE A 106 -18.35 2.16 -19.76
C PHE A 106 -19.78 1.82 -19.30
N PRO A 107 -19.99 0.73 -18.55
CA PRO A 107 -21.30 0.45 -17.98
C PRO A 107 -21.69 1.59 -17.03
N THR A 108 -23.00 1.86 -16.95
CA THR A 108 -23.54 2.94 -16.10
C THR A 108 -23.41 2.63 -14.61
N LYS A 109 -23.29 1.34 -14.25
CA LYS A 109 -23.07 0.86 -12.90
C LYS A 109 -22.06 -0.28 -12.95
N PHE A 110 -21.19 -0.31 -11.96
CA PHE A 110 -20.20 -1.36 -11.78
C PHE A 110 -19.95 -1.54 -10.29
N ALA A 111 -19.74 -2.77 -9.88
CA ALA A 111 -19.30 -3.13 -8.54
C ALA A 111 -18.28 -4.26 -8.66
N VAL A 112 -17.33 -4.26 -7.74
CA VAL A 112 -16.35 -5.34 -7.59
C VAL A 112 -16.96 -6.43 -6.71
N ASP A 113 -16.75 -7.67 -7.10
CA ASP A 113 -17.20 -8.84 -6.33
C ASP A 113 -16.21 -9.16 -5.18
N TYR A 114 -16.67 -9.95 -4.21
CA TYR A 114 -15.81 -10.47 -3.12
C TYR A 114 -15.14 -9.41 -2.23
N VAL A 115 -15.73 -8.22 -2.11
CA VAL A 115 -15.30 -7.23 -1.12
C VAL A 115 -15.50 -7.77 0.30
N THR A 116 -14.58 -7.49 1.22
CA THR A 116 -14.67 -7.93 2.62
C THR A 116 -15.56 -6.97 3.43
N PRO A 117 -16.03 -7.37 4.63
CA PRO A 117 -16.85 -6.52 5.47
C PRO A 117 -16.19 -5.18 5.81
N LEU A 118 -17.02 -4.15 5.97
CA LEU A 118 -16.58 -2.81 6.37
C LEU A 118 -15.86 -2.86 7.73
N LYS A 119 -14.73 -2.14 7.82
CA LYS A 119 -13.97 -1.93 9.05
C LYS A 119 -13.91 -0.43 9.39
N THR A 120 -13.48 -0.10 10.61
CA THR A 120 -13.33 1.28 11.09
C THR A 120 -11.91 1.52 11.59
N GLN A 121 -11.33 2.65 11.20
CA GLN A 121 -10.07 3.17 11.74
C GLN A 121 -10.28 4.06 12.97
N ASP A 122 -11.56 4.37 13.27
CA ASP A 122 -11.98 5.28 14.33
C ASP A 122 -11.24 6.63 14.29
N GLU A 123 -10.62 7.05 15.38
CA GLU A 123 -10.00 8.39 15.51
C GLU A 123 -8.54 8.44 15.04
N ARG A 124 -7.99 7.34 14.51
CA ARG A 124 -6.59 7.26 14.10
C ARG A 124 -6.42 7.51 12.61
N GLY A 125 -5.32 8.13 12.23
CA GLY A 125 -4.95 8.44 10.85
C GLY A 125 -4.40 7.25 10.07
N THR A 126 -4.98 6.06 10.22
CA THR A 126 -4.49 4.82 9.61
C THR A 126 -5.24 4.41 8.34
N CYS A 127 -6.02 5.29 7.71
CA CYS A 127 -6.79 4.96 6.49
C CYS A 127 -5.98 4.23 5.40
N TRP A 128 -4.68 4.52 5.29
CA TRP A 128 -3.76 3.90 4.36
C TRP A 128 -3.52 2.40 4.66
N ASP A 129 -3.48 1.99 5.93
CA ASP A 129 -3.32 0.58 6.31
C ASP A 129 -4.60 -0.19 5.98
N PHE A 130 -5.77 0.33 6.34
CA PHE A 130 -7.07 -0.24 5.99
C PHE A 130 -7.28 -0.33 4.49
N ALA A 131 -6.90 0.70 3.73
CA ALA A 131 -6.99 0.69 2.26
C ALA A 131 -6.08 -0.39 1.66
N THR A 132 -4.85 -0.51 2.18
CA THR A 132 -3.90 -1.54 1.76
C THR A 132 -4.45 -2.94 2.06
N ILE A 133 -4.86 -3.17 3.30
CA ILE A 133 -5.40 -4.45 3.75
C ILE A 133 -6.68 -4.81 2.99
N GLY A 134 -7.58 -3.86 2.74
CA GLY A 134 -8.80 -4.12 1.97
C GLY A 134 -8.51 -4.62 0.55
N VAL A 135 -7.50 -4.08 -0.13
CA VAL A 135 -7.06 -4.57 -1.45
C VAL A 135 -6.43 -5.96 -1.36
N LEU A 136 -5.61 -6.21 -0.33
CA LEU A 136 -4.97 -7.51 -0.10
C LEU A 136 -6.00 -8.60 0.21
N GLU A 137 -6.96 -8.34 1.09
CA GLU A 137 -8.03 -9.26 1.43
C GLU A 137 -8.92 -9.57 0.23
N ASN A 138 -9.31 -8.56 -0.55
CA ASN A 138 -10.09 -8.77 -1.77
C ASN A 138 -9.31 -9.65 -2.78
N SER A 139 -8.03 -9.36 -2.97
CA SER A 139 -7.17 -10.15 -3.88
C SER A 139 -6.99 -11.59 -3.38
N TYR A 140 -6.78 -11.77 -2.08
CA TYR A 140 -6.64 -13.08 -1.46
C TYR A 140 -7.94 -13.89 -1.57
N ARG A 141 -9.10 -13.28 -1.30
CA ARG A 141 -10.40 -13.93 -1.41
C ARG A 141 -10.72 -14.36 -2.83
N GLN A 142 -10.47 -13.48 -3.81
CA GLN A 142 -10.60 -13.83 -5.23
C GLN A 142 -9.73 -15.04 -5.60
N GLN A 143 -8.48 -15.06 -5.13
CA GLN A 143 -7.58 -16.18 -5.35
C GLN A 143 -8.08 -17.46 -4.66
N GLY A 144 -8.51 -17.38 -3.40
CA GLY A 144 -9.00 -18.51 -2.63
C GLY A 144 -10.20 -19.17 -3.29
N ILE A 145 -11.19 -18.39 -3.71
CA ILE A 145 -12.38 -18.89 -4.41
C ILE A 145 -12.01 -19.50 -5.76
N ALA A 146 -11.16 -18.83 -6.55
CA ALA A 146 -10.74 -19.34 -7.86
C ALA A 146 -9.97 -20.67 -7.79
N ASN A 147 -9.33 -20.96 -6.65
CA ASN A 147 -8.61 -22.21 -6.42
C ASN A 147 -9.40 -23.24 -5.57
N GLY A 148 -10.63 -22.91 -5.15
CA GLY A 148 -11.44 -23.77 -4.28
C GLY A 148 -10.90 -23.93 -2.85
N TRP A 149 -10.17 -22.93 -2.33
CA TRP A 149 -9.66 -22.89 -0.96
C TRP A 149 -10.61 -22.21 0.03
N LEU A 150 -11.47 -21.35 -0.49
CA LEU A 150 -12.48 -20.59 0.27
C LEU A 150 -13.82 -20.74 -0.42
N GLU A 151 -14.88 -20.86 0.38
CA GLU A 151 -16.26 -20.72 -0.10
C GLU A 151 -16.57 -19.25 -0.43
N GLU A 152 -17.66 -19.01 -1.18
CA GLU A 152 -18.03 -17.66 -1.61
C GLU A 152 -18.33 -16.70 -0.45
N ASP A 153 -18.77 -17.20 0.71
CA ASP A 153 -19.07 -16.43 1.92
C ASP A 153 -17.92 -16.41 2.95
N GLU A 154 -16.79 -17.04 2.63
CA GLU A 154 -15.60 -17.04 3.47
C GLU A 154 -14.61 -15.94 3.08
N TYR A 155 -13.85 -15.46 4.06
CA TYR A 155 -12.74 -14.54 3.85
C TYR A 155 -11.71 -14.67 4.98
N MET A 156 -10.45 -14.33 4.68
CA MET A 156 -9.43 -14.14 5.70
C MET A 156 -9.39 -12.67 6.09
N ALA A 157 -9.60 -12.38 7.37
CA ALA A 157 -9.33 -11.07 7.93
C ALA A 157 -7.84 -10.94 8.27
N ILE A 158 -7.17 -9.97 7.65
CA ILE A 158 -5.79 -9.57 7.93
C ILE A 158 -5.81 -8.48 9.01
N SER A 159 -4.78 -8.45 9.85
CA SER A 159 -4.62 -7.45 10.91
C SER A 159 -3.98 -6.16 10.39
N GLU A 160 -4.75 -5.07 10.40
CA GLU A 160 -4.25 -3.71 10.20
C GLU A 160 -3.23 -3.32 11.29
N GLN A 161 -3.51 -3.67 12.55
CA GLN A 161 -2.64 -3.32 13.68
C GLN A 161 -1.25 -3.97 13.57
N ALA A 162 -1.18 -5.25 13.21
CA ALA A 162 0.10 -5.93 13.00
C ALA A 162 0.81 -5.41 11.74
N TYR A 163 0.06 -5.08 10.69
CA TYR A 163 0.61 -4.48 9.48
C TYR A 163 1.27 -3.14 9.78
N GLY A 164 0.57 -2.23 10.49
CA GLY A 164 1.10 -0.94 10.92
C GLY A 164 2.35 -1.06 11.79
N GLU A 165 2.36 -1.98 12.77
CA GLU A 165 3.56 -2.24 13.60
C GLU A 165 4.75 -2.73 12.76
N GLU A 166 4.51 -3.61 11.79
CA GLU A 166 5.57 -4.11 10.92
C GLU A 166 6.10 -3.02 9.98
N VAL A 167 5.25 -2.13 9.49
CA VAL A 167 5.69 -0.94 8.75
C VAL A 167 6.56 -0.07 9.65
N ILE A 168 6.12 0.27 10.88
CA ILE A 168 6.94 1.03 11.85
C ILE A 168 8.30 0.35 12.05
N ARG A 169 8.32 -0.97 12.24
CA ARG A 169 9.53 -1.75 12.44
C ARG A 169 10.46 -1.71 11.23
N LEU A 170 9.93 -1.78 10.02
CA LEU A 170 10.69 -1.71 8.77
C LEU A 170 11.18 -0.28 8.49
N CYS A 171 10.43 0.71 8.95
CA CYS A 171 10.80 2.13 8.93
C CYS A 171 11.77 2.53 10.05
N ALA A 172 12.03 1.64 11.01
CA ALA A 172 13.06 1.83 12.01
C ALA A 172 14.45 1.56 11.39
N GLY A 173 15.16 2.64 11.05
CA GLY A 173 16.51 2.56 10.50
C GLY A 173 17.30 3.85 10.75
N PRO A 174 18.63 3.83 10.62
CA PRO A 174 19.42 5.05 10.74
C PRO A 174 19.00 6.08 9.69
N PRO A 175 19.12 7.39 9.99
CA PRO A 175 18.83 8.44 9.03
C PRO A 175 19.57 8.23 7.70
N GLY A 176 18.84 8.33 6.58
CA GLY A 176 19.39 8.13 5.24
C GLY A 176 19.51 6.65 4.80
N SER A 177 19.13 5.69 5.64
CA SER A 177 18.98 4.31 5.16
C SER A 177 17.84 4.23 4.13
N PRO A 178 17.95 3.37 3.09
CA PRO A 178 16.97 3.35 2.01
C PRO A 178 15.54 3.04 2.47
N GLN A 179 15.38 2.16 3.47
CA GLN A 179 14.08 1.92 4.10
C GLN A 179 13.53 3.19 4.78
N LYS A 180 14.38 3.94 5.50
CA LYS A 180 13.95 5.18 6.19
C LYS A 180 13.59 6.29 5.20
N VAL A 181 14.26 6.35 4.05
CA VAL A 181 13.97 7.31 2.98
C VAL A 181 12.67 6.96 2.24
N ALA A 182 12.32 5.67 2.17
CA ALA A 182 11.14 5.19 1.49
C ALA A 182 9.87 5.14 2.37
N CYS A 183 10.00 5.44 3.66
CA CYS A 183 8.87 5.47 4.59
C CYS A 183 8.16 6.83 4.57
N PHE A 184 6.84 6.79 4.48
CA PHE A 184 5.96 7.96 4.45
C PHE A 184 5.24 8.17 5.79
N ILE A 185 5.37 7.24 6.74
CA ILE A 185 4.93 7.42 8.13
C ILE A 185 5.94 8.19 9.01
N PRO A 186 5.45 8.97 10.01
CA PRO A 186 6.29 9.54 11.06
C PRO A 186 6.94 8.47 11.95
N ASP A 187 8.03 8.85 12.61
CA ASP A 187 8.76 7.96 13.51
C ASP A 187 7.87 7.43 14.64
N ASN A 188 7.81 6.10 14.75
CA ASN A 188 7.00 5.36 15.74
C ASN A 188 5.49 5.67 15.71
N SER A 189 4.97 6.04 14.54
CA SER A 189 3.56 6.35 14.36
C SER A 189 3.00 5.68 13.11
N THR A 190 1.72 5.35 13.10
CA THR A 190 0.97 4.93 11.91
C THR A 190 0.13 6.06 11.32
N GLU A 191 0.22 7.27 11.89
CA GLU A 191 -0.54 8.43 11.46
C GLU A 191 -0.03 8.97 10.11
N GLY A 192 -0.88 8.96 9.09
CA GLY A 192 -0.62 9.67 7.82
C GLY A 192 0.32 8.95 6.84
N GLY A 193 0.29 7.63 6.79
CA GLY A 193 1.01 6.83 5.78
C GLY A 193 0.33 6.79 4.40
N GLU A 194 0.90 5.99 3.50
CA GLU A 194 0.44 5.86 2.10
C GLU A 194 0.39 4.39 1.66
N VAL A 195 -0.55 4.04 0.77
CA VAL A 195 -0.70 2.65 0.28
C VAL A 195 0.53 2.18 -0.51
N VAL A 196 1.28 3.11 -1.12
CA VAL A 196 2.52 2.82 -1.84
C VAL A 196 3.63 2.27 -0.94
N GLU A 197 3.53 2.43 0.38
CA GLU A 197 4.48 1.84 1.33
C GLU A 197 4.58 0.32 1.17
N LEU A 198 3.48 -0.34 0.79
CA LEU A 198 3.48 -1.78 0.52
C LEU A 198 4.49 -2.14 -0.58
N LEU A 199 4.60 -1.34 -1.64
CA LEU A 199 5.55 -1.57 -2.73
C LEU A 199 7.00 -1.43 -2.24
N TYR A 200 7.29 -0.35 -1.50
CA TYR A 200 8.63 -0.05 -1.04
C TYR A 200 9.13 -1.01 0.04
N LEU A 201 8.23 -1.49 0.89
CA LEU A 201 8.56 -2.36 2.02
C LEU A 201 8.27 -3.84 1.74
N MET A 202 7.91 -4.20 0.51
CA MET A 202 7.48 -5.55 0.11
C MET A 202 8.43 -6.66 0.57
N ASN A 203 9.74 -6.44 0.45
CA ASN A 203 10.74 -7.43 0.86
C ASN A 203 10.67 -7.76 2.36
N GLY A 204 10.31 -6.78 3.18
CA GLY A 204 10.07 -6.96 4.60
C GLY A 204 8.64 -7.43 4.91
N LEU A 205 7.64 -6.94 4.18
CA LEU A 205 6.23 -7.22 4.45
C LEU A 205 5.75 -8.58 3.94
N LYS A 206 6.41 -9.17 2.94
CA LYS A 206 5.95 -10.41 2.29
C LYS A 206 5.64 -11.55 3.26
N ASP A 207 6.43 -11.73 4.31
CA ASP A 207 6.25 -12.80 5.31
C ASP A 207 5.73 -12.25 6.66
N ASN A 208 5.36 -10.97 6.68
CA ASN A 208 4.96 -10.22 7.88
C ASN A 208 3.53 -9.68 7.77
N ILE A 209 2.65 -10.45 7.13
CA ILE A 209 1.20 -10.23 7.14
C ILE A 209 0.57 -11.25 8.10
N TYR A 210 -0.31 -10.80 8.99
CA TYR A 210 -0.83 -11.62 10.08
C TYR A 210 -2.37 -11.65 10.09
N PRO A 211 -2.99 -12.75 10.57
CA PRO A 211 -4.44 -12.78 10.71
C PRO A 211 -4.92 -11.82 11.80
N HIS A 212 -6.10 -11.24 11.61
CA HIS A 212 -6.74 -10.32 12.55
C HIS A 212 -6.79 -10.86 13.99
N SER A 213 -7.01 -12.17 14.17
CA SER A 213 -7.07 -12.82 15.48
C SER A 213 -5.76 -12.74 16.28
N LEU A 214 -4.61 -12.56 15.62
CA LEU A 214 -3.32 -12.41 16.29
C LEU A 214 -3.18 -11.02 16.89
N CYS A 215 -3.77 -10.02 16.23
CA CYS A 215 -3.68 -8.62 16.62
C CYS A 215 -4.92 -7.85 16.19
N PRO A 216 -5.98 -7.88 16.99
CA PRO A 216 -7.14 -7.06 16.74
C PRO A 216 -6.77 -5.57 16.70
N TYR A 217 -7.50 -4.79 15.91
CA TYR A 217 -7.28 -3.35 15.82
C TYR A 217 -7.56 -2.67 17.15
N ILE A 218 -6.67 -1.77 17.57
CA ILE A 218 -6.81 -0.96 18.78
C ILE A 218 -7.15 0.46 18.33
N PRO A 219 -8.38 0.96 18.59
CA PRO A 219 -8.83 2.23 18.05
C PRO A 219 -8.29 3.45 18.83
N ASP A 220 -7.79 3.23 20.04
CA ASP A 220 -7.30 4.30 20.90
C ASP A 220 -6.00 4.92 20.35
N PRO A 221 -5.89 6.26 20.24
CA PRO A 221 -4.65 6.91 19.84
C PRO A 221 -3.46 6.52 20.72
N GLY A 222 -2.27 6.40 20.12
CA GLY A 222 -1.04 6.02 20.81
C GLY A 222 -0.79 4.51 20.92
N SER A 223 -1.64 3.68 20.32
CA SER A 223 -1.46 2.23 20.20
C SER A 223 -0.71 1.80 18.94
N ASP A 224 -0.05 2.73 18.24
CA ASP A 224 0.58 2.52 16.92
C ASP A 224 1.52 1.30 16.85
N ALA A 225 2.35 1.13 17.88
CA ALA A 225 3.31 0.04 17.99
C ALA A 225 2.88 -1.07 18.98
N SER A 226 1.57 -1.20 19.22
CA SER A 226 1.02 -2.15 20.20
C SER A 226 0.40 -3.36 19.53
N CYS A 227 1.15 -4.46 19.50
CA CYS A 227 0.63 -5.77 19.15
C CYS A 227 1.16 -6.88 20.08
N PRO A 228 0.55 -7.12 21.25
CA PRO A 228 1.04 -8.11 22.21
C PRO A 228 1.13 -9.54 21.65
N GLY A 229 0.27 -9.88 20.68
CA GLY A 229 0.28 -11.18 20.01
C GLY A 229 1.43 -11.37 19.01
N LEU A 230 2.07 -10.29 18.57
CA LEU A 230 3.15 -10.32 17.57
C LEU A 230 4.51 -10.53 18.24
N THR A 231 4.72 -11.74 18.73
CA THR A 231 5.98 -12.16 19.35
C THR A 231 7.02 -12.57 18.29
N LEU A 232 8.29 -12.69 18.69
CA LEU A 232 9.35 -13.21 17.81
C LEU A 232 9.02 -14.61 17.28
N GLU A 233 8.43 -15.47 18.12
CA GLU A 233 7.97 -16.80 17.70
C GLU A 233 6.90 -16.69 16.61
N LYS A 234 5.91 -15.81 16.79
CA LYS A 234 4.87 -15.62 15.78
C LYS A 234 5.40 -15.08 14.45
N ARG A 235 6.43 -14.23 14.49
CA ARG A 235 7.13 -13.76 13.28
C ARG A 235 7.83 -14.89 12.52
N THR A 236 8.37 -15.88 13.22
CA THR A 236 9.09 -17.00 12.57
C THR A 236 8.19 -18.16 12.16
N THR A 237 7.05 -18.34 12.84
CA THR A 237 6.08 -19.41 12.54
C THR A 237 4.90 -18.94 11.70
N ASN A 238 4.93 -17.73 11.16
CA ASN A 238 3.83 -17.18 10.37
C ASN A 238 3.60 -18.03 9.11
N PRO A 239 2.43 -18.67 8.93
CA PRO A 239 2.16 -19.46 7.73
C PRO A 239 1.78 -18.58 6.52
N LEU A 240 1.48 -17.30 6.75
CA LEU A 240 1.03 -16.39 5.71
C LEU A 240 2.24 -15.76 4.99
N SER A 241 2.16 -15.74 3.67
CA SER A 241 3.10 -15.03 2.82
C SER A 241 2.36 -14.40 1.64
N LEU A 242 2.82 -13.23 1.22
CA LEU A 242 2.28 -12.45 0.13
C LEU A 242 3.27 -12.44 -1.04
N SER A 243 2.75 -12.57 -2.25
CA SER A 243 3.49 -12.30 -3.48
C SER A 243 2.71 -11.29 -4.31
N ILE A 244 3.24 -10.07 -4.42
CA ILE A 244 2.70 -9.06 -5.34
C ILE A 244 3.20 -9.33 -6.74
N LYS A 245 2.27 -9.66 -7.63
CA LYS A 245 2.55 -9.82 -9.06
C LYS A 245 2.64 -8.49 -9.79
N LYS A 246 1.82 -7.52 -9.37
CA LYS A 246 1.68 -6.22 -10.02
C LYS A 246 1.02 -5.22 -9.08
N MET A 247 1.45 -3.96 -9.15
CA MET A 247 0.81 -2.82 -8.51
C MET A 247 0.82 -1.64 -9.49
N ASP A 248 -0.36 -1.26 -9.97
CA ASP A 248 -0.53 -0.15 -10.91
C ASP A 248 -1.08 1.08 -10.18
N SER A 249 -0.69 2.27 -10.63
CA SER A 249 -1.29 3.53 -10.21
C SER A 249 -1.99 4.20 -11.38
N TYR A 250 -3.20 4.68 -11.15
CA TYR A 250 -4.05 5.33 -12.15
C TYR A 250 -4.49 6.68 -11.63
N TYR A 251 -4.40 7.72 -12.46
CA TYR A 251 -4.64 9.11 -12.03
C TYR A 251 -5.89 9.74 -12.68
N ASP A 252 -6.32 9.23 -13.84
CA ASP A 252 -7.49 9.76 -14.54
C ASP A 252 -8.70 8.82 -14.45
N ALA A 253 -9.90 9.39 -14.52
CA ALA A 253 -11.13 8.63 -14.36
C ALA A 253 -11.35 7.56 -15.44
N VAL A 254 -10.80 7.74 -16.65
CA VAL A 254 -10.97 6.79 -17.76
C VAL A 254 -10.08 5.56 -17.55
N SER A 255 -8.82 5.75 -17.14
CA SER A 255 -7.92 4.64 -16.80
C SER A 255 -8.40 3.86 -15.58
N VAL A 256 -8.84 4.54 -14.51
CA VAL A 256 -9.45 3.90 -13.34
C VAL A 256 -10.65 3.03 -13.74
N LYS A 257 -11.61 3.58 -14.51
CA LYS A 257 -12.78 2.82 -14.98
C LYS A 257 -12.38 1.61 -15.84
N ARG A 258 -11.40 1.79 -16.72
CA ARG A 258 -10.91 0.70 -17.58
C ARG A 258 -10.26 -0.42 -16.75
N ALA A 259 -9.43 -0.06 -15.77
CA ALA A 259 -8.77 -1.02 -14.89
C ALA A 259 -9.78 -1.75 -13.99
N LEU A 260 -10.77 -1.05 -13.43
CA LEU A 260 -11.84 -1.67 -12.64
C LEU A 260 -12.60 -2.73 -13.44
N LEU A 261 -12.93 -2.45 -14.70
CA LEU A 261 -13.63 -3.39 -15.57
C LEU A 261 -12.77 -4.55 -16.03
N LYS A 262 -11.50 -4.28 -16.33
CA LYS A 262 -10.54 -5.29 -16.80
C LYS A 262 -10.18 -6.26 -15.69
N ASP A 263 -9.81 -5.74 -14.53
CA ASP A 263 -9.20 -6.53 -13.46
C ASP A 263 -10.23 -7.01 -12.44
N ARG A 264 -11.40 -6.34 -12.34
CA ARG A 264 -12.47 -6.64 -11.38
C ARG A 264 -11.96 -6.79 -9.94
N ARG A 265 -11.03 -5.92 -9.55
CA ARG A 265 -10.42 -5.89 -8.21
C ARG A 265 -10.72 -4.60 -7.49
N ALA A 266 -10.75 -4.69 -6.17
CA ALA A 266 -10.82 -3.52 -5.32
C ALA A 266 -9.54 -2.69 -5.54
N MET A 267 -9.68 -1.36 -5.50
CA MET A 267 -8.58 -0.42 -5.63
C MET A 267 -8.54 0.45 -4.39
N ALA A 268 -7.34 0.71 -3.90
CA ALA A 268 -7.13 1.78 -2.94
C ALA A 268 -7.24 3.13 -3.66
N ILE A 269 -7.77 4.13 -2.95
CA ILE A 269 -7.91 5.49 -3.46
C ILE A 269 -7.30 6.46 -2.45
N SER A 270 -6.36 7.27 -2.91
CA SER A 270 -5.87 8.43 -2.16
C SER A 270 -6.69 9.64 -2.57
N THR A 271 -7.28 10.32 -1.59
CA THR A 271 -8.06 11.54 -1.82
C THR A 271 -7.94 12.46 -0.62
N SER A 272 -7.89 13.76 -0.87
CA SER A 272 -7.97 14.75 0.20
C SER A 272 -9.38 14.75 0.76
N MET A 273 -9.54 14.37 2.04
CA MET A 273 -10.83 14.46 2.72
C MET A 273 -11.07 15.90 3.19
N PRO A 274 -12.04 16.63 2.63
CA PRO A 274 -12.38 17.95 3.14
C PRO A 274 -13.06 17.81 4.50
N TYR A 275 -12.44 18.35 5.54
CA TYR A 275 -13.10 18.50 6.84
C TYR A 275 -13.98 19.75 6.80
N ILE A 276 -15.29 19.56 6.95
CA ILE A 276 -16.23 20.67 7.13
C ILE A 276 -16.44 20.84 8.63
N THR A 277 -15.76 21.82 9.22
CA THR A 277 -15.97 22.17 10.62
C THR A 277 -17.33 22.83 10.78
N HIS A 278 -18.22 22.18 11.51
CA HIS A 278 -19.52 22.74 11.90
C HIS A 278 -19.43 23.32 13.31
N TYR A 279 -19.63 24.64 13.43
CA TYR A 279 -19.78 25.28 14.74
C TYR A 279 -21.23 25.19 15.18
N TYR A 280 -21.47 24.44 16.24
CA TYR A 280 -22.78 24.40 16.87
C TYR A 280 -22.90 25.54 17.89
N PRO A 281 -24.00 26.31 17.88
CA PRO A 281 -24.20 27.35 18.88
C PRO A 281 -24.41 26.72 20.27
N CYS A 282 -23.85 27.36 21.29
CA CYS A 282 -24.04 27.00 22.70
C CYS A 282 -25.45 27.38 23.19
N ILE A 283 -26.46 26.68 22.68
CA ILE A 283 -27.88 26.87 22.97
C ILE A 283 -28.55 25.53 23.26
N GLY A 284 -29.70 25.55 23.92
CA GLY A 284 -30.46 24.33 24.25
C GLY A 284 -29.63 23.35 25.06
N ASP A 285 -29.59 22.09 24.63
CA ASP A 285 -28.88 21.01 25.31
C ASP A 285 -27.36 21.20 25.34
N LEU A 286 -26.77 21.96 24.40
CA LEU A 286 -25.34 22.24 24.35
C LEU A 286 -24.91 23.36 25.31
N ALA A 287 -25.84 24.15 25.85
CA ALA A 287 -25.52 25.30 26.69
C ALA A 287 -24.83 24.92 28.02
N GLY A 288 -25.02 23.68 28.49
CA GLY A 288 -24.42 23.18 29.72
C GLY A 288 -23.06 22.49 29.55
N GLU A 289 -22.56 22.35 28.33
CA GLU A 289 -21.28 21.68 28.08
C GLU A 289 -20.09 22.57 28.48
N GLU A 290 -19.01 21.96 28.94
CA GLU A 290 -17.83 22.71 29.42
C GLU A 290 -17.20 23.58 28.32
N ARG A 291 -17.19 23.10 27.07
CA ARG A 291 -16.75 23.86 25.89
C ARG A 291 -17.59 25.11 25.60
N CYS A 292 -18.77 25.23 26.20
CA CYS A 292 -19.66 26.37 26.09
C CYS A 292 -19.54 27.34 27.27
N ASN A 293 -18.70 27.03 28.27
CA ASN A 293 -18.44 27.91 29.40
C ASN A 293 -17.36 28.96 29.04
N PRO A 294 -17.67 30.26 29.01
CA PRO A 294 -16.70 31.32 28.70
C PRO A 294 -15.53 31.41 29.69
N ALA A 295 -15.68 30.85 30.89
CA ALA A 295 -14.64 30.79 31.90
C ALA A 295 -13.79 29.52 31.81
N SER A 296 -14.11 28.60 30.87
CA SER A 296 -13.35 27.37 30.69
C SER A 296 -12.00 27.63 30.04
N THR A 297 -10.99 26.87 30.47
CA THR A 297 -9.66 26.84 29.83
C THR A 297 -9.58 25.84 28.68
N SER A 298 -10.59 25.00 28.49
CA SER A 298 -10.72 24.17 27.29
C SER A 298 -11.15 25.08 26.13
N CYS A 299 -10.15 25.65 25.45
CA CYS A 299 -10.40 26.38 24.21
C CYS A 299 -10.90 25.41 23.13
N THR A 300 -11.96 25.84 22.44
CA THR A 300 -12.42 25.33 21.14
C THR A 300 -11.35 25.48 20.06
#